data_AF-A0A0B6YIQ2-F1
#
_entry.id   AF-A0A0B6YIQ2-F1
#
_cell.length_a   1.000
_cell.length_b   1.000
_cell.length_c   1.000
_cell.angle_alpha   90.00
_cell.angle_beta   90.00
_cell.angle_gamma   90.00
#
_symmetry.space_group_name_H-M   'P 1'
#
loop_
_entity.id
_entity.type
_entity.pdbx_description
1 polymer ?
#
loop_
_entity_poly.entity_id
_entity_poly.type
_entity_poly.pdbx_seq_one_letter_code
_entity_poly.pdbx_strand_id
1 'polypeptide(L)'
;PAFPPGAVLPPPPVPLEDDDIPVSVCSRLCRIGEYKIQKEQVCCWQCRFCRDNEIVVCNQTGCQACPLFFWPEKRTNLTTCREIVPDYPTFRDTVVIFEICTSCLGILAAIWVIF
;
A
#
# COMPACT_ATOMS: atom_id res chain seq x y z
N PRO A 1 -30.74 -18.39 -22.63
CA PRO A 1 -30.98 -18.40 -21.16
C PRO A 1 -30.48 -17.09 -20.54
N ALA A 2 -31.40 -16.21 -20.12
CA ALA A 2 -31.06 -14.95 -19.45
C ALA A 2 -30.69 -15.23 -17.98
N PHE A 3 -29.57 -14.68 -17.52
CA PHE A 3 -29.16 -14.74 -16.12
C PHE A 3 -30.02 -13.78 -15.27
N PRO A 4 -30.43 -14.17 -14.06
CA PRO A 4 -31.17 -13.29 -13.16
C PRO A 4 -30.30 -12.14 -12.66
N PRO A 5 -30.86 -10.92 -12.52
CA PRO A 5 -30.13 -9.78 -11.94
C PRO A 5 -29.81 -10.05 -10.47
N GLY A 6 -28.53 -10.05 -10.11
CA GLY A 6 -28.06 -10.23 -8.73
C GLY A 6 -27.35 -11.56 -8.43
N ALA A 7 -27.13 -12.43 -9.42
CA ALA A 7 -26.31 -13.62 -9.21
C ALA A 7 -24.83 -13.23 -9.08
N VAL A 8 -24.27 -13.43 -7.88
CA VAL A 8 -22.82 -13.36 -7.65
C VAL A 8 -22.20 -14.60 -8.29
N LEU A 9 -21.58 -14.44 -9.46
CA LEU A 9 -20.82 -15.51 -10.06
C LEU A 9 -19.62 -15.85 -9.17
N PRO A 10 -19.31 -17.14 -8.94
CA PRO A 10 -18.07 -17.51 -8.28
C PRO A 10 -16.89 -16.95 -9.08
N PRO A 11 -15.78 -16.58 -8.42
CA PRO A 11 -14.59 -16.14 -9.14
C PRO A 11 -14.21 -17.22 -10.16
N PRO A 12 -13.91 -16.85 -11.42
CA PRO A 12 -13.49 -17.82 -12.41
C PRO A 12 -12.25 -18.57 -11.87
N PRO A 13 -12.15 -19.89 -12.09
CA PRO A 13 -10.96 -20.63 -11.69
C PRO A 13 -9.75 -19.96 -12.34
N VAL A 14 -8.77 -19.58 -11.51
CA VAL A 14 -7.52 -18.99 -11.97
C VAL A 14 -6.82 -20.05 -12.82
N PRO A 15 -6.61 -19.83 -14.13
CA PRO A 15 -5.80 -20.73 -14.92
C PRO A 15 -4.38 -20.61 -14.37
N LEU A 16 -3.86 -21.71 -13.80
CA LEU A 16 -2.43 -21.91 -13.71
C LEU A 16 -1.91 -21.91 -15.14
N GLU A 17 -0.78 -21.24 -15.33
CA GLU A 17 -0.12 -21.00 -16.61
C GLU A 17 0.17 -22.35 -17.31
N ASP A 18 -0.77 -22.84 -18.11
CA ASP A 18 -0.60 -23.96 -19.04
C ASP A 18 -1.06 -23.51 -20.42
N ASP A 19 -0.09 -23.46 -21.31
CA ASP A 19 -0.02 -22.77 -22.59
C ASP A 19 -0.64 -23.67 -23.68
N ASP A 20 -1.93 -23.50 -24.01
CA ASP A 20 -2.44 -23.98 -25.32
C ASP A 20 -3.80 -23.37 -25.76
N ILE A 21 -4.59 -22.75 -24.87
CA ILE A 21 -5.91 -22.18 -25.24
C ILE A 21 -5.99 -20.69 -24.88
N PRO A 22 -6.04 -19.76 -25.87
CA PRO A 22 -6.20 -18.35 -25.59
C PRO A 22 -7.62 -18.07 -25.07
N VAL A 23 -7.71 -17.62 -23.82
CA VAL A 23 -8.97 -17.15 -23.22
C VAL A 23 -9.30 -15.73 -23.70
N SER A 24 -10.45 -15.58 -24.36
CA SER A 24 -10.97 -14.29 -24.86
C SER A 24 -11.71 -13.51 -23.77
N VAL A 25 -10.97 -13.03 -22.77
CA VAL A 25 -11.52 -12.19 -21.69
C VAL A 25 -11.21 -10.71 -21.91
N CYS A 26 -12.19 -9.84 -21.67
CA CYS A 26 -12.02 -8.38 -21.76
C CYS A 26 -11.07 -7.84 -20.68
N SER A 27 -11.18 -8.39 -19.47
CA SER A 27 -10.47 -7.92 -18.28
C SER A 27 -9.95 -9.10 -17.47
N ARG A 28 -8.75 -8.96 -16.90
CA ARG A 28 -8.13 -9.95 -16.01
C ARG A 28 -8.43 -9.62 -14.54
N LEU A 29 -8.19 -10.57 -13.65
CA LEU A 29 -8.24 -10.31 -12.20
C LEU A 29 -7.22 -9.24 -11.83
N CYS A 30 -7.63 -8.28 -11.00
CA CYS A 30 -6.75 -7.23 -10.53
C CYS A 30 -5.75 -7.76 -9.50
N ARG A 31 -4.56 -7.18 -9.51
CA ARG A 31 -3.53 -7.53 -8.53
C ARG A 31 -3.93 -7.03 -7.14
N ILE A 32 -3.21 -7.55 -6.16
CA ILE A 32 -3.36 -7.13 -4.78
C ILE A 32 -3.01 -5.65 -4.65
N GLY A 33 -3.85 -4.87 -3.97
CA GLY A 33 -3.70 -3.41 -3.87
C GLY A 33 -4.29 -2.61 -5.04
N GLU A 34 -4.84 -3.29 -6.04
CA GLU A 34 -5.60 -2.66 -7.13
C GLU A 34 -7.11 -2.77 -6.89
N TYR A 35 -7.83 -1.75 -7.35
CA TYR A 35 -9.28 -1.73 -7.41
C TYR A 35 -9.76 -1.70 -8.87
N LYS A 36 -10.97 -2.20 -9.09
CA LYS A 36 -11.60 -2.32 -10.40
C LYS A 36 -12.45 -1.09 -10.71
N ILE A 37 -12.19 -0.50 -11.87
CA ILE A 37 -12.95 0.63 -12.42
C ILE A 37 -13.76 0.10 -13.59
N GLN A 38 -15.09 0.12 -13.46
CA GLN A 38 -15.97 -0.33 -14.52
C GLN A 38 -15.85 0.56 -15.77
N LYS A 39 -15.83 -0.07 -16.94
CA LYS A 39 -15.83 0.61 -18.25
C LYS A 39 -17.24 0.58 -18.87
N GLU A 40 -17.34 0.98 -20.13
CA GLU A 40 -18.62 1.13 -20.84
C GLU A 40 -19.43 -0.18 -20.93
N GLN A 41 -18.75 -1.34 -20.96
CA GLN A 41 -19.41 -2.64 -20.81
C GLN A 41 -19.27 -3.16 -19.37
N VAL A 42 -20.35 -3.73 -18.82
CA VAL A 42 -20.42 -4.25 -17.44
C VAL A 42 -19.42 -5.40 -17.18
N CYS A 43 -19.05 -6.15 -18.23
CA CYS A 43 -18.05 -7.21 -18.14
C CYS A 43 -16.60 -6.72 -18.22
N CYS A 44 -16.37 -5.44 -18.52
CA CYS A 44 -15.05 -4.86 -18.70
C CYS A 44 -14.73 -3.91 -17.55
N TRP A 45 -13.62 -4.19 -16.85
CA TRP A 45 -13.04 -3.32 -15.84
C TRP A 45 -11.56 -3.05 -16.13
N GLN A 46 -11.07 -1.91 -15.63
CA GLN A 46 -9.66 -1.55 -15.61
C GLN A 46 -9.14 -1.56 -14.18
N CYS A 47 -7.98 -2.19 -13.97
CA CYS A 47 -7.32 -2.18 -12.66
C CYS A 47 -6.46 -0.92 -12.48
N ARG A 48 -6.60 -0.30 -11.31
CA ARG A 48 -5.78 0.85 -10.88
C ARG A 48 -5.36 0.65 -9.43
N PHE A 49 -4.17 1.13 -9.08
CA PHE A 49 -3.71 1.13 -7.69
C PHE A 49 -4.48 2.16 -6.86
N CYS A 50 -4.82 1.81 -5.62
CA CYS A 50 -5.25 2.77 -4.61
C CYS A 50 -4.07 3.69 -4.23
N ARG A 51 -4.35 4.81 -3.55
CA ARG A 51 -3.26 5.62 -2.98
C ARG A 51 -2.55 4.89 -1.85
N ASP A 52 -1.33 5.30 -1.56
CA ASP A 52 -0.50 4.72 -0.51
C ASP A 52 -1.10 4.83 0.91
N ASN A 53 -2.05 5.74 1.12
CA ASN A 53 -2.75 5.92 2.40
C ASN A 53 -4.12 5.21 2.45
N GLU A 54 -4.45 4.40 1.44
CA GLU A 54 -5.75 3.76 1.27
C GLU A 54 -5.65 2.23 1.31
N ILE A 55 -6.72 1.60 1.78
CA ILE A 55 -6.94 0.15 1.75
C ILE A 55 -7.99 -0.21 0.71
N VAL A 56 -7.89 -1.41 0.15
CA VAL A 56 -8.85 -1.93 -0.81
C VAL A 56 -10.07 -2.49 -0.05
N VAL A 57 -11.26 -1.98 -0.37
CA VAL A 57 -12.52 -2.37 0.27
C VAL A 57 -13.48 -3.04 -0.72
N CYS A 58 -14.46 -3.76 -0.18
CA CYS A 58 -15.60 -4.31 -0.94
C CYS A 58 -15.19 -5.18 -2.16
N ASN A 59 -14.30 -6.17 -1.96
CA ASN A 59 -13.88 -7.11 -3.02
C ASN A 59 -13.31 -6.37 -4.26
N GLN A 60 -12.30 -5.53 -4.00
CA GLN A 60 -11.60 -4.73 -5.02
C GLN A 60 -12.50 -3.74 -5.79
N THR A 61 -13.68 -3.32 -5.29
CA THR A 61 -14.51 -2.29 -5.96
C THR A 61 -14.12 -0.86 -5.63
N GLY A 62 -13.41 -0.64 -4.52
CA GLY A 62 -13.10 0.71 -4.07
C GLY A 62 -11.91 0.80 -3.13
N CYS A 63 -11.48 2.02 -2.90
CA CYS A 63 -10.40 2.37 -1.97
C CYS A 63 -10.98 3.19 -0.83
N GLN A 64 -10.52 2.93 0.40
CA GLN A 64 -10.89 3.69 1.59
C GLN A 64 -9.61 4.18 2.29
N ALA A 65 -9.55 5.47 2.61
CA ALA A 65 -8.42 6.02 3.37
C ALA A 65 -8.36 5.45 4.79
N CYS A 66 -7.15 5.12 5.25
CA CYS A 66 -6.93 4.79 6.65
C CYS A 66 -7.17 6.02 7.55
N PRO A 67 -7.63 5.83 8.80
CA PRO A 67 -7.76 6.92 9.76
C PRO A 67 -6.40 7.54 10.12
N LEU A 68 -6.42 8.74 10.70
CA LEU A 68 -5.22 9.41 11.19
C LEU A 68 -4.46 8.52 12.18
N PHE A 69 -3.13 8.51 12.08
CA PHE A 69 -2.20 7.61 12.78
C PHE A 69 -2.18 6.15 12.32
N PHE A 70 -2.92 5.79 11.28
CA PHE A 70 -2.90 4.45 10.70
C PHE A 70 -2.40 4.45 9.25
N TRP A 71 -1.79 3.32 8.84
CA TRP A 71 -1.22 3.13 7.51
C TRP A 71 -1.48 1.71 6.99
N PRO A 72 -1.73 1.51 5.69
CA PRO A 72 -2.02 0.19 5.14
C PRO A 72 -0.83 -0.76 5.26
N GLU A 73 -1.11 -2.00 5.66
CA GLU A 73 -0.10 -3.05 5.70
C GLU A 73 0.09 -3.72 4.33
N LYS A 74 1.34 -3.73 3.85
CA LYS A 74 1.72 -4.48 2.64
C LYS A 74 1.60 -6.00 2.83
N ARG A 75 1.81 -6.50 4.06
CA ARG A 75 1.80 -7.94 4.39
C ARG A 75 0.39 -8.54 4.35
N THR A 76 -0.63 -7.76 4.73
CA THR A 76 -2.03 -8.16 4.66
C THR A 76 -2.68 -7.68 3.37
N ASN A 77 -1.94 -7.60 2.26
CA ASN A 77 -2.53 -7.33 0.96
C ASN A 77 -3.30 -5.99 0.87
N LEU A 78 -2.89 -4.98 1.65
CA LEU A 78 -3.53 -3.65 1.73
C LEU A 78 -5.02 -3.71 2.11
N THR A 79 -5.44 -4.69 2.90
CA THR A 79 -6.83 -4.79 3.41
C THR A 79 -7.00 -4.29 4.83
N THR A 80 -5.90 -4.10 5.57
CA THR A 80 -5.91 -3.71 6.97
C THR A 80 -5.02 -2.50 7.19
N CYS A 81 -5.48 -1.58 8.03
CA CYS A 81 -4.71 -0.44 8.50
C CYS A 81 -4.04 -0.79 9.83
N ARG A 82 -2.74 -0.55 9.96
CA ARG A 82 -1.99 -0.65 11.22
C ARG A 82 -1.65 0.70 11.78
N GLU A 83 -1.46 0.77 13.09
CA GLU A 83 -0.99 2.00 13.74
C GLU A 83 0.48 2.28 13.38
N ILE A 84 0.80 3.55 13.14
CA ILE A 84 2.16 4.02 12.90
C ILE A 84 2.82 4.22 14.27
N VAL A 85 3.75 3.33 14.62
CA VAL A 85 4.53 3.47 15.86
C VAL A 85 5.57 4.57 15.67
N PRO A 86 5.62 5.58 16.56
CA PRO A 86 6.65 6.60 16.51
C PRO A 86 8.01 5.99 16.81
N ASP A 87 9.00 6.34 16.00
CA ASP A 87 10.40 6.00 16.24
C ASP A 87 11.09 7.17 16.95
N TYR A 88 11.83 6.88 18.02
CA TYR A 88 12.51 7.90 18.81
C TYR A 88 14.01 7.83 18.54
N PRO A 89 14.70 8.97 18.35
CA PRO A 89 16.15 8.98 18.23
C PRO A 89 16.77 8.44 19.52
N THR A 90 17.56 7.39 19.38
CA THR A 90 18.29 6.76 20.47
C THR A 90 19.75 7.20 20.45
N PHE A 91 20.45 7.10 21.58
CA PHE A 91 21.88 7.40 21.67
C PHE A 91 22.78 6.49 20.81
N ARG A 92 22.21 5.45 20.18
CA ARG A 92 22.92 4.57 19.25
C ARG A 92 22.80 4.99 17.80
N ASP A 93 21.89 5.92 17.49
CA ASP A 93 21.72 6.40 16.14
C ASP A 93 22.91 7.25 15.72
N THR A 94 23.52 6.91 14.59
CA THR A 94 24.71 7.59 14.07
C THR A 94 24.51 9.10 13.93
N VAL A 95 23.32 9.52 13.55
CA VAL A 95 22.94 10.94 13.43
C VAL A 95 22.98 11.63 14.79
N VAL A 96 22.47 10.97 15.84
CA VAL A 96 22.45 11.52 17.21
C VAL A 96 23.88 11.64 17.75
N ILE A 97 24.71 10.62 17.54
CA ILE A 97 26.13 10.65 17.94
C ILE A 97 26.87 11.79 17.24
N PHE A 98 26.63 11.97 15.94
CA PHE A 98 27.24 13.05 15.15
C PHE A 98 26.87 14.44 15.69
N GLU A 99 25.60 14.67 15.99
CA GLU A 99 25.11 15.93 16.58
C GLU A 99 25.73 16.21 17.95
N ILE A 100 25.81 15.19 18.80
CA ILE A 100 26.42 15.32 20.15
C ILE A 100 27.90 15.68 20.02
N CYS A 101 28.65 14.96 19.19
CA CYS A 101 30.07 15.22 18.96
C CYS A 101 30.29 16.65 18.43
N THR A 102 29.50 17.07 17.45
CA THR A 102 29.58 18.42 16.87
C THR A 102 29.29 19.49 17.91
N SER A 103 28.28 19.27 18.77
CA SER A 103 27.96 20.17 19.87
C SER A 103 29.11 20.29 20.87
N CYS A 104 29.72 19.17 21.26
CA CYS A 104 30.86 19.16 22.16
C CYS A 104 32.08 19.87 21.54
N LEU A 105 32.38 19.64 20.27
CA LEU A 105 33.46 20.33 19.55
C LEU A 105 33.23 21.85 19.50
N GLY A 106 32.00 22.28 19.27
CA GLY A 106 31.64 23.70 19.29
C GLY A 106 31.86 24.35 20.66
N ILE A 107 31.48 23.66 21.74
CA ILE A 107 31.70 24.14 23.11
C ILE A 107 33.20 24.22 23.42
N LEU A 108 33.98 23.21 23.04
CA LEU A 108 35.44 23.20 23.24
C LEU A 108 36.11 24.34 22.47
N ALA A 109 35.71 24.58 21.21
CA ALA A 109 36.21 25.69 20.42
C ALA A 109 35.86 27.06 21.04
N ALA A 110 34.64 27.22 21.55
CA ALA A 110 34.23 28.45 22.23
C ALA A 110 35.06 28.71 23.48
N ILE A 111 35.29 27.69 24.31
CA ILE A 111 36.16 27.79 25.49
C ILE A 111 37.57 28.18 25.08
N TRP A 112 38.13 27.54 24.06
CA TRP A 112 39.47 27.83 23.56
C TRP A 112 39.63 29.28 23.08
N VAL A 113 38.59 29.85 22.46
CA VAL A 113 38.62 31.25 22.00
C VAL A 113 38.56 32.24 23.18
N ILE A 114 37.89 31.86 24.27
CA ILE A 114 37.67 32.73 25.43
C ILE A 114 38.90 32.78 26.35
N PHE A 115 39.68 31.70 26.43
CA PHE A 115 40.90 31.60 27.27
C PHE A 115 42.17 31.94 26.49
#